data_AF-A0A955V9J8-F1
#
_entry.id   AF-A0A955V9J8-F1
#
_cell.length_a   1.000
_cell.length_b   1.000
_cell.length_c   1.000
_cell.angle_alpha   90.00
_cell.angle_beta   90.00
_cell.angle_gamma   90.00
#
_symmetry.space_group_name_H-M   'P 1'
#
loop_
_entity.id
_entity.type
_entity.pdbx_description
1 polymer ?
#
loop_
_entity_poly.entity_id
_entity_poly.type
_entity_poly.pdbx_seq_one_letter_code
_entity_poly.pdbx_strand_id
1 'polypeptide(L)'
;MSAGPLRLACATFQRVFDVHPAQDALTLAELTEALTRFIVKPKLKERIDHEVALVDAAVAVMATPGASASGKLAAALDKARRDAVAKGKDPGEAVRDKAEHLRADARRAAKRDMRLWAPLLFKPGGERDEADIEHVSCLVLDYDGGTPIDEASAAWRPYYHVVHTTWSHTPARPKLRLVLPLAAPIRPEDFRALFAWAEARTHFAVDPTGRGVSRAHAMPVTPSEDAPRQAIVAPGELLDPVTLGIVAAPSPVPVPPPEALVPCLLRADPEVWTVTADARDPWDPLDDDALWGGGAPTTQAQPRSARRRR
;
A
#
# COMPACT_ATOMS: atom_id res chain seq x y z
N MET A 1 -32.16 -23.72 1.28
CA MET A 1 -31.28 -23.26 2.39
C MET A 1 -30.85 -21.85 2.03
N SER A 2 -31.30 -20.82 2.76
CA SER A 2 -30.84 -19.45 2.50
C SER A 2 -29.37 -19.40 2.88
N ALA A 3 -28.47 -19.16 1.92
CA ALA A 3 -27.09 -18.88 2.24
C ALA A 3 -27.07 -17.68 3.22
N GLY A 4 -26.33 -17.81 4.32
CA GLY A 4 -26.15 -16.71 5.26
C GLY A 4 -25.49 -15.50 4.58
N PRO A 5 -25.43 -14.34 5.26
CA PRO A 5 -24.72 -13.18 4.74
C PRO A 5 -23.25 -13.54 4.46
N LEU A 6 -22.70 -13.06 3.34
CA LEU A 6 -21.30 -13.29 2.97
C LEU A 6 -20.35 -12.88 4.11
N ARG A 7 -19.41 -13.77 4.42
CA ARG A 7 -18.34 -13.56 5.39
C ARG A 7 -16.99 -13.73 4.70
N LEU A 8 -16.13 -12.75 4.86
CA LEU A 8 -14.79 -12.70 4.31
C LEU A 8 -13.82 -12.95 5.45
N ALA A 9 -13.10 -14.07 5.38
CA ALA A 9 -12.07 -14.37 6.37
C ALA A 9 -10.90 -13.40 6.21
N CYS A 10 -10.41 -12.91 7.34
CA CYS A 10 -9.23 -12.07 7.39
C CYS A 10 -8.39 -12.39 8.62
N ALA A 11 -7.09 -12.19 8.47
CA ALA A 11 -6.11 -12.31 9.54
C ALA A 11 -5.37 -11.00 9.71
N THR A 12 -4.98 -10.66 10.94
CA THR A 12 -4.16 -9.48 11.24
C THR A 12 -2.95 -9.83 12.09
N PHE A 13 -1.92 -8.98 11.97
CA PHE A 13 -0.63 -9.13 12.63
C PHE A 13 -0.20 -7.75 13.16
N GLN A 14 0.34 -7.72 14.39
CA GLN A 14 0.75 -6.46 15.03
C GLN A 14 1.99 -5.86 14.35
N ARG A 15 2.88 -6.70 13.85
CA ARG A 15 4.16 -6.36 13.21
C ARG A 15 4.50 -7.32 12.08
N VAL A 16 5.51 -6.95 11.28
CA VAL A 16 5.92 -7.76 10.12
C VAL A 16 6.43 -9.15 10.48
N PHE A 17 6.98 -9.33 11.68
CA PHE A 17 7.60 -10.58 12.12
C PHE A 17 6.63 -11.50 12.86
N ASP A 18 5.41 -11.05 13.15
CA ASP A 18 4.46 -11.90 13.84
C ASP A 18 4.00 -13.00 12.87
N VAL A 19 3.98 -14.22 13.40
CA VAL A 19 3.57 -15.42 12.66
C VAL A 19 2.20 -15.92 13.10
N HIS A 20 1.73 -15.55 14.30
CA HIS A 20 0.43 -15.99 14.80
C HIS A 20 -0.67 -14.99 14.40
N PRO A 21 -1.66 -15.40 13.59
CA PRO A 21 -2.73 -14.51 13.14
C PRO A 21 -3.80 -14.30 14.21
N ALA A 22 -4.28 -13.06 14.36
CA ALA A 22 -5.59 -12.80 14.93
C ALA A 22 -6.64 -12.85 13.81
N GLN A 23 -7.57 -13.80 13.86
CA GLN A 23 -8.49 -14.12 12.77
C GLN A 23 -9.90 -13.58 13.04
N ASP A 24 -10.55 -13.04 12.01
CA ASP A 24 -11.91 -12.49 12.05
C ASP A 24 -12.66 -12.81 10.73
N ALA A 25 -13.99 -12.66 10.76
CA ALA A 25 -14.87 -12.83 9.62
C ALA A 25 -15.72 -11.57 9.41
N LEU A 26 -15.35 -10.78 8.40
CA LEU A 26 -15.97 -9.49 8.13
C LEU A 26 -17.11 -9.62 7.12
N THR A 27 -18.13 -8.79 7.27
CA THR A 27 -19.04 -8.46 6.17
C THR A 27 -18.30 -7.63 5.11
N LEU A 28 -18.89 -7.54 3.91
CA LEU A 28 -18.39 -6.64 2.88
C LEU A 28 -18.31 -5.18 3.36
N ALA A 29 -19.32 -4.71 4.09
CA ALA A 29 -19.36 -3.34 4.62
C ALA A 29 -18.21 -3.08 5.62
N GLU A 30 -17.98 -4.02 6.54
CA GLU A 30 -16.91 -3.91 7.54
C GLU A 30 -15.51 -3.93 6.89
N LEU A 31 -15.30 -4.81 5.92
CA LEU A 31 -14.04 -4.82 5.15
C LEU A 31 -13.82 -3.50 4.42
N THR A 32 -14.87 -2.96 3.79
CA THR A 32 -14.81 -1.70 3.04
C THR A 32 -14.46 -0.53 3.95
N GLU A 33 -15.15 -0.42 5.08
CA GLU A 33 -14.89 0.61 6.08
C GLU A 33 -13.44 0.52 6.58
N ALA A 34 -12.95 -0.69 6.86
CA ALA A 34 -11.58 -0.91 7.28
C ALA A 34 -10.53 -0.50 6.22
N LEU A 35 -10.77 -0.82 4.94
CA LEU A 35 -9.83 -0.53 3.85
C LEU A 35 -9.83 0.93 3.39
N THR A 36 -10.84 1.71 3.77
CA THR A 36 -10.92 3.17 3.51
C THR A 36 -10.40 4.01 4.68
N ARG A 37 -10.05 3.36 5.81
CA ARG A 37 -9.57 4.00 7.04
C ARG A 37 -8.06 3.86 7.17
N PHE A 38 -7.35 4.99 7.22
CA PHE A 38 -5.90 5.05 7.27
C PHE A 38 -5.38 5.24 8.69
N ILE A 39 -4.48 4.36 9.13
CA ILE A 39 -3.71 4.52 10.36
C ILE A 39 -2.70 5.65 10.17
N VAL A 40 -2.68 6.66 11.06
CA VAL A 40 -1.71 7.76 10.99
C VAL A 40 -0.47 7.42 11.84
N LYS A 41 0.74 7.55 11.27
CA LYS A 41 2.00 7.27 11.99
C LYS A 41 3.03 8.41 11.90
N PRO A 42 2.80 9.55 12.58
CA PRO A 42 3.70 10.71 12.52
C PRO A 42 5.07 10.41 13.13
N LYS A 43 5.12 9.76 14.30
CA LYS A 43 6.39 9.36 14.95
C LYS A 43 7.24 8.44 14.07
N LEU A 44 6.59 7.59 13.27
CA LEU A 44 7.29 6.71 12.33
C LEU A 44 7.93 7.53 11.22
N LYS A 45 7.20 8.51 10.67
CA LYS A 45 7.70 9.44 9.66
C LYS A 45 8.86 10.28 10.18
N GLU A 46 8.72 10.87 11.37
CA GLU A 46 9.77 11.65 12.04
C GLU A 46 11.07 10.85 12.18
N ARG A 47 10.96 9.59 12.62
CA ARG A 47 12.12 8.70 12.75
C ARG A 47 12.80 8.43 11.40
N ILE A 48 12.02 8.20 10.33
CA ILE A 48 12.59 8.03 8.98
C ILE A 48 13.28 9.30 8.53
N ASP A 49 12.63 10.46 8.70
CA ASP A 49 13.18 11.75 8.27
C ASP A 49 14.48 12.08 9.00
N HIS A 50 14.52 11.82 10.31
CA HIS A 50 15.72 11.98 11.11
C HIS A 50 16.88 11.10 10.59
N GLU A 51 16.64 9.81 10.36
CA GLU A 51 17.67 8.91 9.81
C GLU A 51 18.14 9.34 8.41
N VAL A 52 17.22 9.78 7.54
CA VAL A 52 17.57 10.30 6.21
C VAL A 52 18.40 11.59 6.33
N ALA A 53 18.01 12.51 7.21
CA ALA A 53 18.74 13.76 7.44
C ALA A 53 20.16 13.50 7.96
N LEU A 54 20.35 12.48 8.81
CA LEU A 54 21.68 12.06 9.25
C LEU A 54 22.55 11.52 8.10
N VAL A 55 21.96 10.76 7.16
CA VAL A 55 22.66 10.31 5.95
C VAL A 55 23.06 11.51 5.09
N ASP A 56 22.14 12.46 4.87
CA ASP A 56 22.39 13.64 4.05
C ASP A 56 23.48 14.55 4.65
N ALA A 57 23.44 14.75 5.97
CA ALA A 57 24.48 15.49 6.68
C ALA A 57 25.85 14.80 6.55
N ALA A 58 25.92 13.47 6.68
CA ALA A 58 27.17 12.73 6.52
C ALA A 58 27.74 12.85 5.09
N VAL A 59 26.88 12.78 4.06
CA VAL A 59 27.29 12.98 2.66
C VAL A 59 27.82 14.40 2.44
N ALA A 60 27.14 15.42 2.98
CA ALA A 60 27.56 16.82 2.84
C ALA A 60 28.94 17.09 3.49
N VAL A 61 29.18 16.53 4.67
CA VAL A 61 30.48 16.64 5.34
C VAL A 61 31.58 15.97 4.52
N MET A 62 31.34 14.77 3.96
CA MET A 62 32.33 14.08 3.13
C MET A 62 32.65 14.79 1.81
N ALA A 63 31.72 15.60 1.29
CA ALA A 63 31.97 16.44 0.12
C ALA A 63 32.82 17.69 0.44
N THR A 64 32.99 18.03 1.72
CA THR A 64 33.75 19.21 2.15
C THR A 64 35.23 18.86 2.35
N PRO A 65 36.16 19.50 1.62
CA PRO A 65 37.59 19.23 1.78
C PRO A 65 38.07 19.49 3.22
N GLY A 66 38.80 18.53 3.79
CA GLY A 66 39.36 18.64 5.14
C GLY A 66 38.36 18.39 6.29
N ALA A 67 37.07 18.21 6.00
CA ALA A 67 36.10 17.83 7.01
C ALA A 67 36.08 16.30 7.21
N SER A 68 35.92 15.87 8.46
CA SER A 68 35.79 14.46 8.82
C SER A 68 34.44 14.22 9.47
N ALA A 69 33.63 13.35 8.88
CA ALA A 69 32.39 12.89 9.48
C ALA A 69 32.70 11.74 10.45
N SER A 70 32.10 11.77 11.63
CA SER A 70 32.22 10.72 12.64
C SER A 70 30.92 9.92 12.76
N GLY A 71 31.02 8.68 13.27
CA GLY A 71 29.87 7.82 13.53
C GLY A 71 29.63 6.71 12.49
N LYS A 72 28.61 5.89 12.74
CA LYS A 72 28.36 4.64 11.98
C LYS A 72 28.04 4.89 10.51
N LEU A 73 27.26 5.92 10.20
CA LEU A 73 26.90 6.27 8.82
C LEU A 73 28.12 6.75 8.04
N ALA A 74 28.89 7.67 8.61
CA ALA A 74 30.15 8.15 8.03
C ALA A 74 31.13 6.99 7.76
N ALA A 75 31.29 6.07 8.72
CA ALA A 75 32.14 4.90 8.55
C ALA A 75 31.67 3.99 7.41
N ALA A 76 30.35 3.83 7.23
CA ALA A 76 29.79 3.03 6.14
C ALA A 76 30.04 3.68 4.76
N LEU A 77 29.90 5.00 4.66
CA LEU A 77 30.16 5.77 3.44
C LEU A 77 31.67 5.78 3.09
N ASP A 78 32.53 6.01 4.08
CA ASP A 78 33.99 5.97 3.87
C ASP A 78 34.48 4.56 3.48
N LYS A 79 33.89 3.51 4.06
CA LYS A 79 34.15 2.15 3.61
C LYS A 79 33.79 1.96 2.13
N ALA A 80 32.61 2.41 1.70
CA ALA A 80 32.20 2.32 0.29
C ALA A 80 33.18 3.07 -0.63
N ARG A 81 33.61 4.27 -0.23
CA ARG A 81 34.62 5.08 -0.93
C ARG A 81 35.95 4.32 -1.06
N ARG A 82 36.49 3.77 0.04
CA ARG A 82 37.76 3.02 0.04
C ARG A 82 37.67 1.75 -0.80
N ASP A 83 36.56 1.01 -0.68
CA ASP A 83 36.31 -0.20 -1.48
C ASP A 83 36.24 0.13 -2.99
N ALA A 84 35.71 1.29 -3.37
CA ALA A 84 35.68 1.75 -4.75
C ALA A 84 37.08 2.11 -5.27
N VAL A 85 37.87 2.86 -4.49
CA VAL A 85 39.28 3.18 -4.83
C VAL A 85 40.08 1.90 -5.05
N ALA A 86 39.99 0.93 -4.13
CA ALA A 86 40.70 -0.34 -4.23
C ALA A 86 40.30 -1.17 -5.47
N LYS A 87 39.10 -0.94 -6.00
CA LYS A 87 38.56 -1.61 -7.20
C LYS A 87 38.69 -0.77 -8.48
N GLY A 88 39.34 0.40 -8.42
CA GLY A 88 39.46 1.31 -9.56
C GLY A 88 38.13 1.90 -10.06
N LYS A 89 37.11 2.00 -9.19
CA LYS A 89 35.79 2.59 -9.50
C LYS A 89 35.69 4.04 -9.01
N ASP A 90 34.73 4.80 -9.52
CA ASP A 90 34.46 6.17 -9.04
C ASP A 90 34.04 6.15 -7.56
N PRO A 91 34.84 6.73 -6.65
CA PRO A 91 34.50 6.78 -5.24
C PRO A 91 33.29 7.68 -4.95
N GLY A 92 33.05 8.70 -5.77
CA GLY A 92 31.90 9.61 -5.62
C GLY A 92 30.58 8.92 -5.93
N GLU A 93 30.52 8.15 -7.02
CA GLU A 93 29.39 7.29 -7.36
C GLU A 93 29.11 6.26 -6.26
N ALA A 94 30.14 5.55 -5.79
CA ALA A 94 29.97 4.55 -4.74
C ALA A 94 29.43 5.13 -3.42
N VAL A 95 29.80 6.36 -3.06
CA VAL A 95 29.25 7.08 -1.90
C VAL A 95 27.77 7.43 -2.14
N ARG A 96 27.40 7.92 -3.33
CA ARG A 96 26.00 8.22 -3.68
C ARG A 96 25.13 6.97 -3.61
N ASP A 97 25.56 5.89 -4.24
CA ASP A 97 24.85 4.59 -4.21
C ASP A 97 24.69 4.08 -2.78
N LYS A 98 25.75 4.18 -1.98
CA LYS A 98 25.68 3.76 -0.57
C LYS A 98 24.73 4.64 0.24
N ALA A 99 24.72 5.94 0.02
CA ALA A 99 23.79 6.85 0.66
C ALA A 99 22.33 6.54 0.28
N GLU A 100 22.05 6.30 -1.00
CA GLU A 100 20.73 5.85 -1.45
C GLU A 100 20.29 4.55 -0.78
N HIS A 101 21.20 3.59 -0.67
CA HIS A 101 20.93 2.34 0.03
C HIS A 101 20.59 2.58 1.52
N LEU A 102 21.33 3.44 2.21
CA LEU A 102 21.07 3.78 3.62
C LEU A 102 19.72 4.48 3.80
N ARG A 103 19.36 5.41 2.91
CA ARG A 103 18.03 6.05 2.90
C ARG A 103 16.92 5.02 2.66
N ALA A 104 17.14 4.08 1.74
CA ALA A 104 16.21 3.00 1.48
C ALA A 104 16.05 2.08 2.71
N ASP A 105 17.13 1.78 3.43
CA ASP A 105 17.10 0.98 4.66
C ASP A 105 16.30 1.67 5.77
N ALA A 106 16.46 2.99 5.97
CA ALA A 106 15.66 3.75 6.91
C ALA A 106 14.14 3.61 6.61
N ARG A 107 13.76 3.69 5.34
CA ARG A 107 12.37 3.50 4.89
C ARG A 107 11.90 2.05 5.04
N ARG A 108 12.75 1.05 4.76
CA ARG A 108 12.42 -0.37 4.95
C ARG A 108 12.24 -0.73 6.42
N ALA A 109 13.06 -0.16 7.31
CA ALA A 109 12.94 -0.37 8.74
C ALA A 109 11.55 0.08 9.24
N ALA A 110 11.01 1.15 8.69
CA ALA A 110 9.67 1.62 9.06
C ALA A 110 8.54 0.64 8.70
N LYS A 111 8.68 -0.14 7.63
CA LYS A 111 7.70 -1.17 7.26
C LYS A 111 7.55 -2.25 8.32
N ARG A 112 8.56 -2.44 9.20
CA ARG A 112 8.53 -3.45 10.26
C ARG A 112 7.52 -3.13 11.37
N ASP A 113 7.21 -1.85 11.54
CA ASP A 113 6.28 -1.35 12.55
C ASP A 113 4.85 -1.23 12.03
N MET A 114 4.57 -1.62 10.78
CA MET A 114 3.22 -1.56 10.22
C MET A 114 2.36 -2.72 10.71
N ARG A 115 1.09 -2.44 11.00
CA ARG A 115 0.06 -3.48 11.15
C ARG A 115 -0.13 -4.15 9.80
N LEU A 116 -0.20 -5.47 9.79
CA LEU A 116 -0.48 -6.22 8.58
C LEU A 116 -1.83 -6.90 8.66
N TRP A 117 -2.39 -7.17 7.49
CA TRP A 117 -3.56 -7.99 7.31
C TRP A 117 -3.40 -8.92 6.11
N ALA A 118 -4.14 -10.01 6.09
CA ALA A 118 -4.22 -10.91 4.94
C ALA A 118 -5.66 -11.37 4.76
N PRO A 119 -6.16 -11.52 3.52
CA PRO A 119 -7.51 -12.02 3.24
C PRO A 119 -7.56 -13.56 3.32
N LEU A 120 -6.98 -14.11 4.37
CA LEU A 120 -6.72 -15.53 4.54
C LEU A 120 -7.42 -16.06 5.79
N LEU A 121 -7.87 -17.30 5.71
CA LEU A 121 -8.17 -18.13 6.87
C LEU A 121 -7.01 -19.10 7.08
N PHE A 122 -6.50 -19.17 8.31
CA PHE A 122 -5.51 -20.14 8.75
C PHE A 122 -6.17 -21.21 9.61
N LYS A 123 -5.62 -22.42 9.57
CA LYS A 123 -6.01 -23.53 10.44
C LYS A 123 -5.98 -23.10 11.92
N PRO A 124 -6.81 -23.69 12.79
CA PRO A 124 -6.74 -23.43 14.22
C PRO A 124 -5.32 -23.70 14.77
N GLY A 125 -4.71 -22.68 15.37
CA GLY A 125 -3.34 -22.75 15.89
C GLY A 125 -2.23 -22.69 14.82
N GLY A 126 -2.59 -22.50 13.55
CA GLY A 126 -1.64 -22.35 12.45
C GLY A 126 -0.91 -21.01 12.47
N GLU A 127 0.23 -20.98 11.78
CA GLU A 127 1.07 -19.80 11.63
C GLU A 127 0.89 -19.17 10.24
N ARG A 128 1.54 -18.02 10.01
CA ARG A 128 1.62 -17.34 8.71
C ARG A 128 2.56 -18.08 7.78
N ASP A 129 2.16 -19.29 7.42
CA ASP A 129 2.80 -20.20 6.49
C ASP A 129 1.76 -20.68 5.47
N GLU A 130 2.21 -20.99 4.26
CA GLU A 130 1.33 -21.48 3.19
C GLU A 130 0.65 -22.81 3.55
N ALA A 131 1.34 -23.70 4.27
CA ALA A 131 0.80 -24.99 4.69
C ALA A 131 -0.37 -24.87 5.68
N ASP A 132 -0.49 -23.73 6.36
CA ASP A 132 -1.52 -23.47 7.36
C ASP A 132 -2.71 -22.67 6.81
N ILE A 133 -2.68 -22.25 5.55
CA ILE A 133 -3.80 -21.53 4.94
C ILE A 133 -4.88 -22.55 4.57
N GLU A 134 -6.12 -22.27 4.98
CA GLU A 134 -7.28 -23.01 4.54
C GLU A 134 -7.85 -22.36 3.28
N HIS A 135 -8.13 -21.06 3.28
CA HIS A 135 -8.84 -20.39 2.18
C HIS A 135 -8.40 -18.93 1.97
N VAL A 136 -8.64 -18.43 0.74
CA VAL A 136 -8.42 -17.04 0.34
C VAL A 136 -9.76 -16.36 0.06
N SER A 137 -10.03 -15.22 0.68
CA SER A 137 -11.31 -14.49 0.59
C SER A 137 -11.28 -13.27 -0.35
N CYS A 138 -10.10 -12.75 -0.69
CA CYS A 138 -9.94 -11.61 -1.58
C CYS A 138 -8.72 -11.81 -2.48
N LEU A 139 -8.79 -11.29 -3.70
CA LEU A 139 -7.61 -11.00 -4.50
C LEU A 139 -7.08 -9.61 -4.14
N VAL A 140 -5.80 -9.51 -3.81
CA VAL A 140 -5.14 -8.23 -3.46
C VAL A 140 -3.99 -7.97 -4.43
N LEU A 141 -4.01 -6.80 -5.06
CA LEU A 141 -3.09 -6.42 -6.12
C LEU A 141 -2.37 -5.12 -5.75
N ASP A 142 -1.04 -5.15 -5.78
CA ASP A 142 -0.20 -3.98 -5.55
C ASP A 142 0.10 -3.31 -6.90
N TYR A 143 -0.22 -2.02 -7.02
CA TYR A 143 0.13 -1.17 -8.17
C TYR A 143 1.24 -0.21 -7.74
N ASP A 144 2.49 -0.56 -8.10
CA ASP A 144 3.68 0.17 -7.69
C ASP A 144 4.36 0.94 -8.85
N GLY A 145 3.84 0.77 -10.07
CA GLY A 145 4.37 1.32 -11.33
C GLY A 145 3.95 2.76 -11.66
N GLY A 146 3.20 3.42 -10.77
CA GLY A 146 2.74 4.80 -10.99
C GLY A 146 1.37 4.93 -11.66
N THR A 147 0.64 3.83 -11.87
CA THR A 147 -0.74 3.84 -12.39
C THR A 147 -1.64 4.72 -11.50
N PRO A 148 -2.35 5.72 -12.07
CA PRO A 148 -3.33 6.52 -11.33
C PRO A 148 -4.47 5.68 -10.74
N ILE A 149 -5.08 6.16 -9.65
CA ILE A 149 -6.11 5.40 -8.93
C ILE A 149 -7.37 5.14 -9.75
N ASP A 150 -7.76 6.12 -10.57
CA ASP A 150 -8.95 6.02 -11.41
C ASP A 150 -8.75 5.01 -12.55
N GLU A 151 -7.55 5.01 -13.17
CA GLU A 151 -7.16 4.04 -14.19
C GLU A 151 -7.10 2.63 -13.62
N ALA A 152 -6.47 2.47 -12.45
CA ALA A 152 -6.44 1.20 -11.75
C ALA A 152 -7.86 0.70 -11.44
N SER A 153 -8.75 1.55 -10.91
CA SER A 153 -10.15 1.18 -10.63
C SER A 153 -10.92 0.81 -11.90
N ALA A 154 -10.76 1.58 -12.98
CA ALA A 154 -11.47 1.36 -14.23
C ALA A 154 -11.19 -0.04 -14.84
N ALA A 155 -9.95 -0.54 -14.72
CA ALA A 155 -9.56 -1.86 -15.22
C ALA A 155 -10.33 -3.02 -14.57
N TRP A 156 -10.94 -2.79 -13.40
CA TRP A 156 -11.63 -3.82 -12.61
C TRP A 156 -13.14 -3.75 -12.66
N ARG A 157 -13.72 -2.78 -13.39
CA ARG A 157 -15.15 -2.80 -13.69
C ARG A 157 -15.50 -4.05 -14.53
N PRO A 158 -16.67 -4.69 -14.29
CA PRO A 158 -17.78 -4.28 -13.42
C PRO A 158 -17.71 -4.84 -11.98
N TYR A 159 -16.55 -5.34 -11.52
CA TYR A 159 -16.47 -5.97 -10.21
C TYR A 159 -16.43 -4.96 -9.07
N TYR A 160 -17.03 -5.32 -7.94
CA TYR A 160 -16.84 -4.63 -6.68
C TYR A 160 -15.37 -4.66 -6.28
N HIS A 161 -14.81 -3.50 -5.94
CA HIS A 161 -13.45 -3.42 -5.43
C HIS A 161 -13.22 -2.17 -4.59
N VAL A 162 -12.20 -2.26 -3.73
CA VAL A 162 -11.67 -1.11 -2.98
C VAL A 162 -10.25 -0.86 -3.46
N VAL A 163 -9.96 0.37 -3.87
CA VAL A 163 -8.60 0.83 -4.15
C VAL A 163 -8.21 1.82 -3.08
N HIS A 164 -7.01 1.71 -2.53
CA HIS A 164 -6.49 2.69 -1.59
C HIS A 164 -5.00 2.95 -1.80
N THR A 165 -4.53 4.15 -1.46
CA THR A 165 -3.10 4.49 -1.51
C THR A 165 -2.31 3.73 -0.43
N THR A 166 -1.00 3.58 -0.64
CA THR A 166 -0.08 2.95 0.32
C THR A 166 0.84 3.99 0.98
N TRP A 167 1.60 3.59 2.01
CA TRP A 167 2.54 4.46 2.73
C TRP A 167 3.48 5.29 1.84
N SER A 168 3.88 4.73 0.69
CA SER A 168 4.87 5.36 -0.21
C SER A 168 4.22 6.11 -1.37
N HIS A 169 2.90 6.28 -1.37
CA HIS A 169 2.19 7.06 -2.37
C HIS A 169 2.62 8.54 -2.33
N THR A 170 2.81 9.11 -3.52
CA THR A 170 2.79 10.55 -3.73
C THR A 170 2.01 10.85 -5.01
N PRO A 171 1.50 12.09 -5.21
CA PRO A 171 0.82 12.45 -6.45
C PRO A 171 1.67 12.19 -7.71
N ALA A 172 2.99 12.40 -7.62
CA ALA A 172 3.92 12.16 -8.73
C ALA A 172 4.33 10.69 -8.92
N ARG A 173 4.13 9.84 -7.90
CA ARG A 173 4.43 8.40 -7.94
C ARG A 173 3.33 7.63 -7.22
N PRO A 174 2.16 7.44 -7.87
CA PRO A 174 1.06 6.68 -7.29
C PRO A 174 1.50 5.27 -6.91
N LYS A 175 1.20 4.89 -5.67
CA LYS A 175 1.35 3.52 -5.17
C LYS A 175 0.07 3.09 -4.49
N LEU A 176 -0.58 2.08 -5.05
CA LEU A 176 -1.94 1.73 -4.71
C LEU A 176 -2.04 0.25 -4.36
N ARG A 177 -3.09 -0.09 -3.63
CA ARG A 177 -3.52 -1.46 -3.41
C ARG A 177 -4.97 -1.56 -3.82
N LEU A 178 -5.26 -2.54 -4.66
CA LEU A 178 -6.61 -2.87 -5.11
C LEU A 178 -7.02 -4.20 -4.48
N VAL A 179 -8.20 -4.23 -3.89
CA VAL A 179 -8.75 -5.39 -3.19
C VAL A 179 -10.08 -5.76 -3.83
N LEU A 180 -10.18 -7.00 -4.31
CA LEU A 180 -11.38 -7.62 -4.88
C LEU A 180 -11.87 -8.73 -3.95
N PRO A 181 -12.92 -8.49 -3.16
CA PRO A 181 -13.56 -9.55 -2.40
C PRO A 181 -14.16 -10.60 -3.34
N LEU A 182 -13.96 -11.87 -3.01
CA LEU A 182 -14.45 -12.97 -3.83
C LEU A 182 -15.90 -13.32 -3.45
N ALA A 183 -16.71 -13.67 -4.44
CA ALA A 183 -18.09 -14.13 -4.25
C ALA A 183 -18.14 -15.43 -3.42
N ALA A 184 -17.12 -16.27 -3.59
CA ALA A 184 -16.85 -17.43 -2.78
C ALA A 184 -15.33 -17.56 -2.56
N PRO A 185 -14.90 -18.05 -1.39
CA PRO A 185 -13.48 -18.27 -1.12
C PRO A 185 -12.91 -19.33 -2.06
N ILE A 186 -11.61 -19.27 -2.30
CA ILE A 186 -10.87 -20.29 -3.06
C ILE A 186 -9.87 -21.02 -2.17
N ARG A 187 -9.37 -22.16 -2.64
CA ARG A 187 -8.31 -22.89 -1.96
C ARG A 187 -6.94 -22.24 -2.26
N PRO A 188 -5.92 -22.45 -1.41
CA PRO A 188 -4.62 -21.83 -1.59
C PRO A 188 -3.95 -22.23 -2.91
N GLU A 189 -4.11 -23.50 -3.32
CA GLU A 189 -3.56 -24.02 -4.58
C GLU A 189 -4.12 -23.31 -5.83
N ASP A 190 -5.33 -22.75 -5.75
CA ASP A 190 -5.99 -22.06 -6.85
C ASP A 190 -5.54 -20.59 -6.98
N PHE A 191 -4.91 -20.02 -5.96
CA PHE A 191 -4.55 -18.61 -5.91
C PHE A 191 -3.64 -18.19 -7.07
N ARG A 192 -2.70 -19.06 -7.45
CA ARG A 192 -1.75 -18.76 -8.53
C ARG A 192 -2.45 -18.59 -9.88
N ALA A 193 -3.49 -19.39 -10.15
CA ALA A 193 -4.29 -19.27 -11.37
C ALA A 193 -5.08 -17.95 -11.38
N LEU A 194 -5.69 -17.61 -10.23
CA LEU A 194 -6.40 -16.34 -10.06
C LEU A 194 -5.48 -15.12 -10.25
N PHE A 195 -4.27 -15.16 -9.68
CA PHE A 195 -3.29 -14.09 -9.83
C PHE A 195 -2.81 -13.96 -11.29
N ALA A 196 -2.54 -15.07 -11.97
CA ALA A 196 -2.12 -15.06 -13.38
C ALA A 196 -3.22 -14.47 -14.30
N TRP A 197 -4.49 -14.80 -14.03
CA TRP A 197 -5.63 -14.18 -14.71
C TRP A 197 -5.66 -12.66 -14.48
N ALA A 198 -5.43 -12.21 -13.25
CA ALA A 198 -5.40 -10.79 -12.89
C ALA A 198 -4.26 -10.03 -13.60
N GLU A 199 -3.07 -10.63 -13.68
CA GLU A 199 -1.95 -10.06 -14.42
C GLU A 199 -2.26 -9.91 -15.91
N ALA A 200 -2.82 -10.94 -16.53
CA ALA A 200 -3.21 -10.89 -17.94
C ALA A 200 -4.26 -9.80 -18.20
N ARG A 201 -5.27 -9.70 -17.32
CA ARG A 201 -6.33 -8.68 -17.38
C ARG A 201 -5.77 -7.25 -17.33
N THR A 202 -4.72 -7.04 -16.55
CA THR A 202 -4.13 -5.71 -16.30
C THR A 202 -2.95 -5.40 -17.20
N HIS A 203 -2.70 -6.22 -18.24
CA HIS A 203 -1.51 -6.11 -19.08
C HIS A 203 -0.21 -6.04 -18.27
N PHE A 204 -0.14 -6.79 -17.17
CA PHE A 204 1.00 -6.85 -16.24
C PHE A 204 1.34 -5.52 -15.55
N ALA A 205 0.36 -4.62 -15.39
CA ALA A 205 0.53 -3.39 -14.62
C ALA A 205 0.69 -3.63 -13.10
N VAL A 206 0.25 -4.77 -12.59
CA VAL A 206 0.36 -5.15 -11.17
C VAL A 206 1.74 -5.71 -10.83
N ASP A 207 2.20 -5.51 -9.59
CA ASP A 207 3.48 -6.00 -9.10
C ASP A 207 3.57 -7.55 -9.18
N PRO A 208 4.51 -8.13 -9.94
CA PRO A 208 4.61 -9.58 -10.11
C PRO A 208 5.03 -10.33 -8.83
N THR A 209 5.47 -9.63 -7.78
CA THR A 209 5.80 -10.24 -6.49
C THR A 209 4.56 -10.67 -5.69
N GLY A 210 3.36 -10.31 -6.14
CA GLY A 210 2.09 -10.66 -5.48
C GLY A 210 1.63 -12.12 -5.64
N ARG A 211 2.36 -12.96 -6.38
CA ARG A 211 1.95 -14.35 -6.71
C ARG A 211 1.88 -15.32 -5.52
N GLY A 212 2.49 -14.99 -4.38
CA GLY A 212 2.52 -15.85 -3.19
C GLY A 212 1.24 -15.73 -2.37
N VAL A 213 0.60 -16.86 -2.06
CA VAL A 213 -0.69 -16.91 -1.34
C VAL A 213 -0.59 -16.49 0.13
N SER A 214 0.55 -16.72 0.78
CA SER A 214 0.79 -16.38 2.20
C SER A 214 1.09 -14.90 2.46
N ARG A 215 0.86 -14.02 1.46
CA ARG A 215 1.22 -12.61 1.54
C ARG A 215 0.32 -11.88 2.53
N ALA A 216 0.96 -11.22 3.49
CA ALA A 216 0.32 -10.21 4.33
C ALA A 216 0.65 -8.81 3.80
N HIS A 217 -0.34 -7.94 3.83
CA HIS A 217 -0.30 -6.58 3.33
C HIS A 217 -0.33 -5.60 4.49
N ALA A 218 0.38 -4.48 4.38
CA ALA A 218 0.18 -3.40 5.35
C ALA A 218 -1.28 -2.93 5.29
N MET A 219 -1.89 -2.74 6.47
CA MET A 219 -3.17 -2.03 6.56
C MET A 219 -3.04 -0.62 5.94
N PRO A 220 -4.13 0.02 5.50
CA PRO A 220 -4.06 1.39 5.01
C PRO A 220 -3.41 2.29 6.07
N VAL A 221 -2.34 2.97 5.68
CA VAL A 221 -1.47 3.71 6.61
C VAL A 221 -0.91 4.95 5.92
N THR A 222 -0.88 6.06 6.64
CA THR A 222 -0.43 7.38 6.16
C THR A 222 0.62 7.97 7.11
N PRO A 223 1.66 8.66 6.61
CA PRO A 223 2.69 9.24 7.46
C PRO A 223 2.21 10.40 8.32
N SER A 224 1.21 11.15 7.88
CA SER A 224 0.61 12.26 8.63
C SER A 224 -0.84 12.51 8.18
N GLU A 225 -1.55 13.37 8.90
CA GLU A 225 -2.89 13.84 8.51
C GLU A 225 -2.89 14.60 7.19
N ASP A 226 -1.83 15.36 6.91
CA ASP A 226 -1.78 16.18 5.69
C ASP A 226 -1.19 15.43 4.49
N ALA A 227 -0.72 14.20 4.69
CA ALA A 227 -0.14 13.43 3.61
C ALA A 227 -1.22 12.99 2.61
N PRO A 228 -0.98 13.15 1.29
CA PRO A 228 -1.92 12.74 0.25
C PRO A 228 -2.31 11.26 0.40
N ARG A 229 -3.62 11.01 0.43
CA ARG A 229 -4.19 9.66 0.50
C ARG A 229 -5.51 9.64 -0.25
N GLN A 230 -5.81 8.52 -0.87
CA GLN A 230 -7.04 8.34 -1.62
C GLN A 230 -7.57 6.94 -1.38
N ALA A 231 -8.89 6.80 -1.41
CA ALA A 231 -9.54 5.52 -1.54
C ALA A 231 -10.77 5.64 -2.46
N ILE A 232 -11.00 4.61 -3.25
CA ILE A 232 -12.17 4.46 -4.13
C ILE A 232 -12.87 3.17 -3.75
N VAL A 233 -14.18 3.24 -3.60
CA VAL A 233 -15.06 2.08 -3.50
C VAL A 233 -15.88 2.02 -4.78
N ALA A 234 -15.56 1.07 -5.65
CA ALA A 234 -16.32 0.86 -6.86
C ALA A 234 -17.42 -0.17 -6.61
N PRO A 235 -18.70 0.16 -6.86
CA PRO A 235 -19.78 -0.82 -6.77
C PRO A 235 -19.67 -1.83 -7.92
N GLY A 236 -20.27 -3.01 -7.73
CA GLY A 236 -20.25 -4.05 -8.73
C GLY A 236 -20.62 -5.42 -8.18
N GLU A 237 -20.53 -6.43 -9.03
CA GLU A 237 -20.63 -7.82 -8.60
C GLU A 237 -19.34 -8.26 -7.92
N LEU A 238 -19.44 -9.13 -6.93
CA LEU A 238 -18.24 -9.74 -6.36
C LEU A 238 -17.54 -10.60 -7.42
N LEU A 239 -16.21 -10.62 -7.38
CA LEU A 239 -15.43 -11.43 -8.30
C LEU A 239 -15.69 -12.91 -8.00
N ASP A 240 -16.23 -13.65 -8.96
CA ASP A 240 -16.46 -15.09 -8.83
C ASP A 240 -15.49 -15.87 -9.74
N PRO A 241 -14.38 -16.40 -9.19
CA PRO A 241 -13.42 -17.17 -9.96
C PRO A 241 -14.00 -18.46 -10.58
N VAL A 242 -15.06 -19.02 -9.98
CA VAL A 242 -15.69 -20.26 -10.45
C VAL A 242 -16.50 -19.97 -11.71
N THR A 243 -17.35 -18.95 -11.66
CA THR A 243 -18.16 -18.51 -12.81
C THR A 243 -17.29 -18.06 -13.98
N LEU A 244 -16.10 -17.51 -13.70
CA LEU A 244 -15.12 -17.14 -14.72
C LEU A 244 -14.29 -18.32 -15.27
N GLY A 245 -14.48 -19.53 -14.75
CA GLY A 245 -13.72 -20.72 -15.15
C GLY A 245 -12.24 -20.68 -14.77
N ILE A 246 -11.87 -19.81 -13.82
CA ILE A 246 -10.49 -19.68 -13.32
C ILE A 246 -10.19 -20.82 -12.34
N VAL A 247 -11.18 -21.19 -11.52
CA VAL A 247 -11.09 -22.28 -10.54
C VAL A 247 -12.25 -23.25 -10.75
N ALA A 248 -12.03 -24.53 -10.44
CA ALA A 248 -13.01 -25.59 -10.74
C ALA A 248 -14.23 -25.56 -9.81
N ALA A 249 -14.04 -25.18 -8.56
CA ALA A 249 -15.08 -25.14 -7.53
C ALA A 249 -14.70 -24.15 -6.44
N PRO A 250 -15.70 -23.59 -5.73
CA PRO A 250 -15.40 -22.77 -4.57
C PRO A 250 -14.84 -23.64 -3.44
N SER A 251 -14.18 -22.99 -2.51
CA SER A 251 -13.88 -23.61 -1.24
C SER A 251 -15.10 -23.64 -0.33
N PRO A 252 -15.22 -24.60 0.60
CA PRO A 252 -16.29 -24.60 1.60
C PRO A 252 -16.34 -23.26 2.34
N VAL A 253 -17.56 -22.74 2.58
CA VAL A 253 -17.75 -21.44 3.21
C VAL A 253 -17.13 -21.44 4.61
N PRO A 254 -16.25 -20.48 4.94
CA PRO A 254 -15.60 -20.40 6.23
C PRO A 254 -16.65 -20.02 7.26
N VAL A 255 -16.96 -20.94 8.16
CA VAL A 255 -17.41 -20.58 9.50
C VAL A 255 -16.18 -20.81 10.38
N PRO A 256 -15.32 -19.78 10.56
CA PRO A 256 -14.29 -19.87 11.59
C PRO A 256 -14.98 -20.24 12.91
N PRO A 257 -14.45 -21.23 13.66
CA PRO A 257 -15.04 -21.60 14.94
C PRO A 257 -15.18 -20.34 15.80
N PRO A 258 -16.31 -20.11 16.50
CA PRO A 258 -16.49 -18.92 17.32
C PRO A 258 -15.34 -18.67 18.31
N GLU A 259 -14.71 -19.74 18.80
CA GLU A 259 -13.53 -19.72 19.67
C GLU A 259 -12.23 -19.29 18.97
N ALA A 260 -12.15 -19.36 17.64
CA ALA A 260 -11.03 -18.92 16.84
C ALA A 260 -11.13 -17.44 16.42
N LEU A 261 -12.31 -16.83 16.61
CA LEU A 261 -12.57 -15.44 16.24
C LEU A 261 -12.22 -14.50 17.39
N VAL A 262 -11.15 -13.74 17.19
CA VAL A 262 -10.79 -12.60 18.06
C VAL A 262 -10.97 -11.36 17.20
N PRO A 263 -11.79 -10.37 17.61
CA PRO A 263 -11.96 -9.13 16.84
C PRO A 263 -10.60 -8.61 16.37
N CYS A 264 -10.39 -8.64 15.06
CA CYS A 264 -9.08 -8.35 14.51
C CYS A 264 -8.86 -6.84 14.41
N LEU A 265 -7.61 -6.43 14.21
CA LEU A 265 -7.23 -5.02 14.12
C LEU A 265 -7.89 -4.30 12.94
N LEU A 266 -8.39 -5.05 11.95
CA LEU A 266 -9.12 -4.48 10.81
C LEU A 266 -10.45 -3.85 11.24
N ARG A 267 -11.14 -4.45 12.21
CA ARG A 267 -12.44 -3.98 12.70
C ARG A 267 -12.29 -2.76 13.59
N ALA A 268 -11.41 -2.85 14.57
CA ALA A 268 -11.05 -1.74 15.44
C ALA A 268 -9.69 -2.02 16.09
N ASP A 269 -8.77 -1.07 15.99
CA ASP A 269 -7.56 -1.04 16.80
C ASP A 269 -7.66 0.22 17.70
N PRO A 270 -7.95 0.07 19.00
CA PRO A 270 -8.15 1.21 19.90
C PRO A 270 -6.85 1.97 20.19
N GLU A 271 -5.69 1.41 19.85
CA GLU A 271 -4.38 2.01 20.10
C GLU A 271 -3.93 2.93 18.96
N VAL A 272 -4.64 2.89 17.82
CA VAL A 272 -4.26 3.66 16.64
C VAL A 272 -5.26 4.74 16.35
N TRP A 273 -4.72 5.92 16.11
CA TRP A 273 -5.48 7.00 15.55
C TRP A 273 -5.57 6.85 14.03
N THR A 274 -6.75 7.15 13.51
CA THR A 274 -7.08 6.95 12.11
C THR A 274 -7.74 8.17 11.49
N VAL A 275 -7.60 8.28 10.18
CA VAL A 275 -8.26 9.28 9.33
C VAL A 275 -8.93 8.55 8.16
N THR A 276 -10.07 9.04 7.71
CA THR A 276 -10.69 8.55 6.48
C THR A 276 -9.95 9.12 5.27
N ALA A 277 -9.96 8.37 4.16
CA ALA A 277 -9.48 8.90 2.90
C ALA A 277 -10.32 10.11 2.44
N ASP A 278 -9.72 10.97 1.63
CA ASP A 278 -10.50 11.93 0.85
C ASP A 278 -11.39 11.12 -0.10
N ALA A 279 -12.70 11.15 0.16
CA ALA A 279 -13.66 10.43 -0.67
C ALA A 279 -13.62 11.03 -2.07
N ARG A 280 -13.11 10.25 -3.03
CA ARG A 280 -13.24 10.60 -4.44
C ARG A 280 -14.47 9.92 -4.99
N ASP A 281 -15.39 10.70 -5.55
CA ASP A 281 -16.48 10.11 -6.31
C ASP A 281 -15.86 9.39 -7.53
N PRO A 282 -16.05 8.06 -7.70
CA PRO A 282 -15.57 7.34 -8.87
C PRO A 282 -16.18 7.82 -10.21
N TRP A 283 -17.12 8.78 -10.14
CA TRP A 283 -17.78 9.43 -11.26
C TRP A 283 -17.48 10.91 -11.40
N ASP A 284 -16.58 11.47 -10.58
CA ASP A 284 -16.11 12.84 -10.79
C ASP A 284 -15.30 12.86 -12.10
N PRO A 285 -15.77 13.52 -13.17
CA PRO A 285 -14.98 13.62 -14.39
C PRO A 285 -13.64 14.24 -14.04
N LEU A 286 -12.56 13.68 -14.61
CA LEU A 286 -11.24 14.30 -14.52
C LEU A 286 -11.38 15.77 -14.89
N ASP A 287 -10.90 16.65 -14.01
CA ASP A 287 -10.80 18.08 -14.31
C ASP A 287 -9.72 18.23 -15.39
N ASP A 288 -10.11 18.00 -16.65
CA ASP A 288 -9.26 18.00 -17.84
C ASP A 288 -8.51 19.34 -18.01
N ASP A 289 -8.99 20.40 -17.35
CA ASP A 289 -8.40 21.73 -17.35
C ASP A 289 -7.09 21.82 -16.55
N ALA A 290 -6.79 20.87 -15.66
CA ALA A 290 -5.51 20.86 -14.92
C ALA A 290 -4.34 20.28 -15.74
N LEU A 291 -4.62 19.55 -16.82
CA LEU A 291 -3.61 18.88 -17.66
C LEU A 291 -3.14 19.74 -18.85
N TRP A 292 -3.87 20.80 -19.22
CA TRP A 292 -3.56 21.67 -20.36
C TRP A 292 -3.49 23.17 -20.03
N GLY A 293 -3.37 23.54 -18.75
CA GLY A 293 -3.15 24.92 -18.28
C GLY A 293 -1.75 25.47 -18.55
N GLY A 294 -1.24 25.34 -19.79
CA GLY A 294 -0.12 26.12 -20.30
C GLY A 294 -0.53 27.58 -20.51
N GLY A 295 -0.80 28.30 -19.42
CA GLY A 295 -1.22 29.70 -19.45
C GLY A 295 -0.02 30.65 -19.48
N ALA A 296 0.22 31.25 -20.64
CA ALA A 296 1.08 32.42 -20.81
C ALA A 296 0.75 33.55 -19.81
N PRO A 297 1.70 34.44 -19.47
CA PRO A 297 1.50 35.47 -18.45
C PRO A 297 0.49 36.53 -18.94
N THR A 298 -0.72 36.51 -18.39
CA THR A 298 -1.71 37.56 -18.65
C THR A 298 -1.35 38.80 -17.83
N THR A 299 -0.76 39.79 -18.51
CA THR A 299 -0.66 41.18 -18.05
C THR A 299 -2.05 41.72 -17.68
N GLN A 300 -2.31 41.93 -16.39
CA GLN A 300 -3.44 42.73 -15.95
C GLN A 300 -3.05 44.21 -15.93
N ALA A 301 -3.52 44.96 -16.92
CA ALA A 301 -3.64 46.41 -16.84
C ALA A 301 -4.92 46.77 -16.08
N GLN A 302 -4.78 47.51 -14.97
CA GLN A 302 -5.90 48.08 -14.21
C GLN A 302 -6.56 49.24 -14.97
N PRO A 303 -7.90 49.33 -15.02
CA PRO A 303 -8.57 50.59 -15.34
C PRO A 303 -8.86 51.40 -14.07
N ARG A 304 -8.49 52.68 -14.15
CA ARG A 304 -8.70 53.74 -13.16
C ARG A 304 -10.18 53.96 -12.86
N SER A 305 -10.52 54.07 -11.59
CA SER A 305 -11.84 54.48 -11.11
C SER A 305 -12.12 55.95 -11.42
N ALA A 306 -13.23 56.21 -12.11
CA ALA A 306 -13.76 57.54 -12.33
C ALA A 306 -14.58 57.98 -11.11
N ARG A 307 -14.12 59.02 -10.42
CA ARG A 307 -14.93 59.81 -9.47
C ARG A 307 -16.09 60.46 -10.21
N ARG A 308 -17.33 60.22 -9.79
CA ARG A 308 -18.45 61.13 -10.03
C ARG A 308 -18.97 61.67 -8.70
N ARG A 309 -19.12 63.00 -8.71
CA ARG A 309 -19.59 63.87 -7.65
C ARG A 309 -21.04 63.56 -7.27
N ARG A 310 -21.35 63.63 -5.98
CA ARG A 310 -22.33 64.56 -5.38
C ARG A 310 -21.93 64.81 -3.94
#